data_AF-A0A319CSN7-F1
#
_entry.id   AF-A0A319CSN7-F1
#
_cell.length_a   1.000
_cell.length_b   1.000
_cell.length_c   1.000
_cell.angle_alpha   90.00
_cell.angle_beta   90.00
_cell.angle_gamma   90.00
#
_symmetry.space_group_name_H-M   'P 1'
#
loop_
_entity.id
_entity.type
_entity.pdbx_description
1 polymer ?
#
loop_
_entity_poly.entity_id
_entity_poly.type
_entity_poly.pdbx_seq_one_letter_code
_entity_poly.pdbx_strand_id
1 'polypeptide(L)'
;MSLKLIKDKGDARVDIIFVHGFKASEEEPVWTSSATSAFWPDKFLPGKVPEARIFSYEYECPLDKFWNIDDDMITVESNEMLEMVMDQRSEPDKQKRPVIFIAHCLGGLIVEN
;
A
#
# COMPACT_ATOMS: atom_id res chain seq x y z
N MET A 1 -8.90 7.93 0.91
CA MET A 1 -7.59 7.24 0.94
C MET A 1 -7.08 7.09 2.37
N SER A 2 -6.32 6.03 2.66
CA SER A 2 -5.74 5.76 3.97
C SER A 2 -4.51 4.86 3.87
N LEU A 3 -3.54 5.02 4.78
CA LEU A 3 -2.41 4.11 4.93
C LEU A 3 -2.65 3.20 6.14
N LYS A 4 -3.17 1.99 5.91
CA LYS A 4 -3.49 1.04 6.99
C LYS A 4 -2.27 0.24 7.42
N LEU A 5 -2.01 0.24 8.72
CA LEU A 5 -1.02 -0.65 9.33
C LEU A 5 -1.59 -2.07 9.43
N ILE A 6 -0.99 -3.01 8.71
CA ILE A 6 -1.39 -4.42 8.70
C ILE A 6 -0.63 -5.19 9.78
N LYS A 7 0.69 -4.97 9.85
CA LYS A 7 1.57 -5.64 10.80
C LYS A 7 2.67 -4.72 11.25
N ASP A 8 2.96 -4.72 12.55
CA ASP A 8 4.12 -4.03 13.10
C ASP A 8 4.80 -4.92 14.11
N LYS A 9 6.07 -5.22 13.85
CA LYS A 9 6.97 -5.74 14.86
C LYS A 9 7.76 -4.54 15.33
N GLY A 10 7.71 -4.18 16.62
CA GLY A 10 8.31 -2.92 17.12
C GLY A 10 9.80 -2.73 16.77
N ASP A 11 10.52 -3.83 16.49
CA ASP A 11 11.91 -3.87 16.02
C ASP A 11 12.05 -4.00 14.48
N ALA A 12 11.00 -3.65 13.71
CA ALA A 12 10.99 -3.79 12.26
C ALA A 12 12.17 -3.07 11.60
N ARG A 13 12.70 -3.69 10.54
CA ARG A 13 13.90 -3.25 9.81
C ARG A 13 13.61 -2.87 8.36
N VAL A 14 12.41 -3.14 7.87
CA VAL A 14 11.94 -2.79 6.52
C VAL A 14 10.46 -2.44 6.59
N ASP A 15 10.05 -1.41 5.86
CA ASP A 15 8.64 -1.11 5.63
C ASP A 15 8.23 -1.69 4.27
N ILE A 16 7.19 -2.51 4.24
CA ILE A 16 6.60 -3.06 3.01
C ILE A 16 5.23 -2.44 2.83
N ILE A 17 5.02 -1.76 1.70
CA ILE A 17 3.80 -1.02 1.42
C ILE A 17 3.12 -1.61 0.20
N PHE A 18 1.92 -2.15 0.41
CA PHE A 18 1.07 -2.66 -0.65
C PHE A 18 0.27 -1.52 -1.26
N VAL A 19 0.33 -1.40 -2.59
CA VAL A 19 -0.41 -0.39 -3.35
C VAL A 19 -1.26 -1.14 -4.36
N HIS A 20 -2.57 -1.19 -4.09
CA HIS A 20 -3.50 -1.94 -4.90
C HIS A 20 -3.74 -1.27 -6.26
N GLY A 21 -4.40 -1.98 -7.16
CA GLY A 21 -4.80 -1.44 -8.45
C GLY A 21 -6.23 -0.91 -8.44
N PHE A 22 -6.84 -0.89 -9.61
CA PHE A 22 -8.25 -0.55 -9.78
C PHE A 22 -9.18 -1.48 -8.96
N LYS A 23 -10.25 -0.94 -8.36
CA LYS A 23 -11.27 -1.65 -7.55
C LYS A 23 -10.74 -2.47 -6.37
N ALA A 24 -10.12 -1.82 -5.39
CA ALA A 24 -10.07 -2.39 -4.06
C ALA A 24 -11.29 -1.94 -3.26
N SER A 25 -12.12 -2.89 -2.83
CA SER A 25 -13.21 -2.61 -1.90
C SER A 25 -13.43 -3.81 -0.96
N GLU A 26 -14.36 -3.71 -0.03
CA GLU A 26 -14.76 -4.86 0.78
C GLU A 26 -15.40 -5.96 -0.08
N GLU A 27 -16.13 -5.58 -1.14
CA GLU A 27 -16.73 -6.49 -2.12
C GLU A 27 -15.72 -7.05 -3.13
N GLU A 28 -14.68 -6.27 -3.45
CA GLU A 28 -13.55 -6.69 -4.30
C GLU A 28 -12.22 -6.65 -3.50
N PRO A 29 -12.02 -7.60 -2.56
CA PRO A 29 -10.88 -7.58 -1.65
C PRO A 29 -9.59 -7.90 -2.39
N VAL A 30 -8.67 -6.93 -2.39
CA VAL A 30 -7.33 -7.08 -2.95
C VAL A 30 -6.43 -7.88 -2.02
N TRP A 31 -5.42 -8.52 -2.61
CA TRP A 31 -4.44 -9.36 -1.89
C TRP A 31 -5.07 -10.48 -1.04
N THR A 32 -6.32 -10.84 -1.34
CA THR A 32 -7.08 -11.87 -0.65
C THR A 32 -7.36 -13.01 -1.62
N SER A 33 -7.01 -14.23 -1.23
CA SER A 33 -7.34 -15.43 -2.01
C SER A 33 -8.84 -15.66 -2.01
N SER A 34 -9.47 -15.75 -3.18
CA SER A 34 -10.89 -16.09 -3.31
C SER A 34 -11.21 -17.53 -2.87
N ALA A 35 -10.24 -18.45 -2.98
CA ALA A 35 -10.41 -19.85 -2.62
C ALA A 35 -10.36 -20.09 -1.10
N THR A 36 -9.60 -19.27 -0.37
CA THR A 36 -9.33 -19.49 1.07
C THR A 36 -9.70 -18.30 1.95
N SER A 37 -10.20 -17.22 1.37
CA SER A 37 -10.46 -15.91 2.01
C SER A 37 -9.27 -15.39 2.80
N ALA A 38 -8.05 -15.75 2.38
CA ALA A 38 -6.84 -15.43 3.12
C ALA A 38 -6.24 -14.14 2.57
N PHE A 39 -6.22 -13.09 3.38
CA PHE A 39 -5.41 -11.91 3.12
C PHE A 39 -3.94 -12.26 3.35
N TRP A 40 -3.25 -12.55 2.24
CA TRP A 40 -1.90 -13.14 2.30
C TRP A 40 -0.82 -12.19 2.87
N PRO A 41 -0.92 -10.85 2.75
CA PRO A 41 0.05 -9.94 3.34
C PRO A 41 0.14 -10.04 4.87
N ASP A 42 -0.96 -10.28 5.59
CA ASP A 42 -0.88 -10.57 7.04
C ASP A 42 -0.64 -12.05 7.30
N LYS A 43 -1.29 -12.94 6.55
CA LYS A 43 -1.30 -14.37 6.91
C LYS A 43 0.04 -15.08 6.68
N PHE A 44 0.75 -14.74 5.60
CA PHE A 44 1.93 -15.51 5.17
C PHE A 44 3.22 -14.70 5.16
N LEU A 45 3.15 -13.41 4.81
CA LEU A 45 4.35 -12.57 4.68
C LEU A 45 5.12 -12.42 6.02
N PRO A 46 4.49 -12.26 7.20
CA PRO A 46 5.22 -12.17 8.46
C PRO A 46 6.02 -13.44 8.79
N GLY A 47 5.61 -14.60 8.27
CA GLY A 47 6.38 -15.84 8.43
C GLY A 47 7.62 -15.93 7.53
N LYS A 48 7.71 -15.09 6.48
CA LYS A 48 8.83 -15.04 5.53
C LYS A 48 9.75 -13.86 5.78
N VAL A 49 9.18 -12.72 6.13
CA VAL A 49 9.90 -11.48 6.44
C VAL A 49 9.45 -11.01 7.83
N PRO A 50 9.90 -11.69 8.90
CA PRO A 50 9.42 -11.42 10.25
C PRO A 50 9.80 -10.03 10.77
N GLU A 51 10.83 -9.41 10.19
CA GLU A 51 11.30 -8.06 10.55
C GLU A 51 10.60 -6.96 9.74
N ALA A 52 9.53 -7.27 9.00
CA ALA A 52 8.78 -6.28 8.23
C ALA A 52 7.69 -5.60 9.05
N ARG A 53 7.57 -4.29 8.88
CA ARG A 53 6.34 -3.53 9.14
C ARG A 53 5.58 -3.47 7.82
N ILE A 54 4.31 -3.86 7.84
CA ILE A 54 3.51 -4.04 6.62
C ILE A 54 2.37 -3.04 6.64
N PHE A 55 2.22 -2.32 5.54
CA PHE A 55 1.15 -1.38 5.29
C PHE A 55 0.38 -1.72 4.02
N SER A 56 -0.86 -1.27 3.96
CA SER A 56 -1.65 -1.20 2.73
C SER A 56 -2.09 0.23 2.50
N TYR A 57 -1.69 0.82 1.38
CA TYR A 57 -2.25 2.08 0.91
C TYR A 57 -3.58 1.78 0.21
N GLU A 58 -4.65 2.40 0.70
CA GLU A 58 -5.99 2.24 0.20
C GLU A 58 -6.51 3.54 -0.37
N TYR A 59 -7.01 3.51 -1.59
CA TYR A 59 -7.53 4.66 -2.29
C TYR A 59 -8.72 4.30 -3.18
N GLU A 60 -9.55 5.29 -3.48
CA GLU A 60 -10.68 5.09 -4.38
C GLU A 60 -10.30 5.51 -5.80
N CYS A 61 -10.57 4.64 -6.76
CA CYS A 61 -10.39 4.96 -8.17
C CYS A 61 -11.63 4.51 -8.92
N PRO A 62 -12.61 5.39 -9.18
CA PRO A 62 -13.76 5.07 -10.00
C PRO A 62 -13.40 5.10 -11.50
N LEU A 63 -14.09 4.26 -12.31
CA LEU A 63 -13.76 4.05 -13.74
C LEU A 63 -13.77 5.33 -14.56
N ASP A 64 -14.73 6.21 -14.29
CA ASP A 64 -14.95 7.46 -15.00
C ASP A 64 -13.77 8.43 -14.82
N LYS A 65 -13.11 8.40 -13.66
CA LYS A 65 -11.90 9.18 -13.38
C LYS A 65 -10.65 8.58 -14.02
N PHE A 66 -10.53 7.25 -14.02
CA PHE A 66 -9.32 6.59 -14.56
C PHE A 66 -9.09 6.86 -16.05
N TRP A 67 -10.16 6.98 -16.85
CA TRP A 67 -10.05 7.22 -18.30
C TRP A 67 -10.10 8.69 -18.69
N ASN A 68 -10.25 9.60 -17.71
CA ASN A 68 -10.37 11.02 -17.99
C ASN A 68 -8.98 11.66 -17.98
N ILE A 69 -8.53 12.09 -19.15
CA ILE A 69 -7.18 12.63 -19.38
C ILE A 69 -6.93 13.93 -18.58
N ASP A 70 -8.00 14.62 -18.16
CA ASP A 70 -7.93 15.85 -17.37
C ASP A 70 -7.89 15.61 -15.85
N ASP A 71 -7.97 14.36 -15.39
CA ASP A 71 -7.95 14.04 -13.95
C ASP A 71 -6.52 13.78 -13.47
N ASP A 72 -6.02 14.65 -12.58
CA ASP A 72 -4.68 14.55 -11.97
C ASP A 72 -4.61 13.49 -10.85
N MET A 73 -5.49 12.50 -10.93
CA MET A 73 -5.73 11.49 -9.90
C MET A 73 -4.46 10.75 -9.49
N ILE A 74 -3.60 10.41 -10.45
CA ILE A 74 -2.32 9.74 -10.16
C ILE A 74 -1.44 10.63 -9.31
N THR A 75 -1.27 11.91 -9.67
CA THR A 75 -0.46 12.86 -8.91
C THR A 75 -1.02 13.10 -7.52
N VAL A 76 -2.35 13.26 -7.40
CA VAL A 76 -3.01 13.39 -6.11
C VAL A 76 -2.72 12.19 -5.23
N GLU A 77 -3.02 10.97 -5.69
CA GLU A 77 -2.81 9.76 -4.89
C GLU A 77 -1.33 9.47 -4.59
N SER A 78 -0.42 9.85 -5.49
CA SER A 78 1.03 9.67 -5.29
C SER A 78 1.54 10.58 -4.18
N ASN A 79 1.20 11.87 -4.24
CA ASN A 79 1.61 12.86 -3.24
C ASN A 79 1.05 12.50 -1.86
N GLU A 80 -0.23 12.18 -1.83
CA GLU A 80 -0.94 11.81 -0.62
C GLU A 80 -0.41 10.51 0.03
N MET A 81 -0.15 9.48 -0.77
CA MET A 81 0.54 8.27 -0.29
C MET A 81 1.90 8.61 0.30
N LEU A 82 2.70 9.42 -0.40
CA LEU A 82 4.03 9.82 0.06
C LEU A 82 3.95 10.59 1.37
N GLU A 83 3.03 11.54 1.51
CA GLU A 83 2.80 12.29 2.76
C GLU A 83 2.48 11.36 3.93
N MET A 84 1.54 10.43 3.76
CA MET A 84 1.20 9.46 4.80
C MET A 84 2.38 8.55 5.17
N VAL A 85 3.19 8.14 4.19
CA VAL A 85 4.39 7.33 4.43
C VAL A 85 5.45 8.12 5.17
N MET A 86 5.66 9.39 4.83
CA MET A 86 6.57 10.29 5.53
C MET A 86 6.15 10.50 6.98
N ASP A 87 4.86 10.69 7.24
CA ASP A 87 4.32 10.84 8.59
C ASP A 87 4.57 9.60 9.46
N GLN A 88 4.43 8.40 8.88
CA GLN A 88 4.74 7.15 9.59
C GLN A 88 6.23 6.97 9.92
N ARG A 89 7.09 7.79 9.32
CA ARG A 89 8.55 7.70 9.34
C ARG A 89 9.21 8.95 9.91
N SER A 90 8.48 9.79 10.64
CA SER A 90 9.01 11.01 11.27
C SER A 90 10.19 10.75 12.22
N GLU A 91 10.22 9.61 12.91
CA GLU A 91 11.29 9.22 13.83
C GLU A 91 12.61 8.83 13.13
N PRO A 92 13.79 9.26 13.62
CA PRO A 92 15.08 9.04 12.95
C PRO A 92 15.40 7.57 12.62
N ASP A 93 14.99 6.64 13.48
CA ASP A 93 15.24 5.21 13.27
C ASP A 93 14.34 4.63 12.17
N LYS A 94 13.13 5.19 12.00
CA LYS A 94 12.21 4.77 10.94
C LYS A 94 12.66 5.31 9.58
N GLN A 95 13.20 6.53 9.53
CA GLN A 95 13.73 7.14 8.30
C GLN A 95 14.82 6.29 7.62
N LYS A 96 15.60 5.55 8.42
CA LYS A 96 16.70 4.69 7.93
C LYS A 96 16.23 3.34 7.38
N ARG A 97 14.99 2.92 7.66
CA ARG A 97 14.47 1.62 7.21
C ARG A 97 14.25 1.66 5.70
N PRO A 98 14.77 0.70 4.92
CA PRO A 98 14.39 0.58 3.51
C PRO A 98 12.87 0.46 3.37
N VAL A 99 12.35 0.99 2.26
CA VAL A 99 10.94 0.88 1.86
C VAL A 99 10.87 -0.02 0.63
N ILE A 100 9.95 -0.97 0.65
CA ILE A 100 9.64 -1.83 -0.49
C ILE A 100 8.18 -1.62 -0.86
N PHE A 101 7.92 -1.18 -2.09
CA PHE A 101 6.57 -1.12 -2.62
C PHE A 101 6.22 -2.42 -3.33
N ILE A 102 5.04 -2.95 -3.04
CA ILE A 102 4.41 -4.04 -3.80
C ILE A 102 3.20 -3.44 -4.49
N ALA A 103 3.38 -3.11 -5.76
CA ALA A 103 2.38 -2.43 -6.56
C ALA A 103 1.71 -3.38 -7.56
N HIS A 104 0.43 -3.17 -7.82
CA HIS A 104 -0.31 -3.92 -8.84
C HIS A 104 -1.10 -2.98 -9.75
N CYS A 105 -0.99 -3.18 -11.07
CA CYS A 105 -1.75 -2.44 -12.09
C CYS A 105 -1.61 -0.92 -11.88
N LEU A 106 -2.72 -0.21 -11.63
CA LEU A 106 -2.75 1.24 -11.40
C LEU A 106 -1.84 1.69 -10.26
N GLY A 107 -1.73 0.89 -9.19
CA GLY A 107 -0.84 1.19 -8.07
C GLY A 107 0.63 1.29 -8.50
N GLY A 108 1.01 0.69 -9.63
CA GLY A 108 2.34 0.85 -10.22
C GLY A 108 2.61 2.27 -10.68
N LEU A 109 1.62 2.92 -11.31
CA LEU A 109 1.75 4.31 -11.77
C LEU A 109 1.81 5.29 -10.58
N ILE A 110 1.04 5.02 -9.52
CA ILE A 110 1.08 5.81 -8.28
C ILE A 110 2.46 5.71 -7.59
N VAL A 111 3.13 4.56 -7.68
CA VAL A 111 4.47 4.38 -7.09
C VAL A 111 5.57 4.97 -7.98
N GLU A 112 5.36 5.04 -9.30
CA GLU A 112 6.35 5.56 -10.25
C GLU A 112 6.44 7.09 -10.28
N ASN A 113 5.29 7.77 -10.19
CA ASN A 113 5.13 9.22 -10.37
C ASN A 113 5.90 10.05 -9.33
#